data_AF-Q9F410-F1
#
_entry.id   AF-Q9F410-F1
#
_cell.length_a   1.000
_cell.length_b   1.000
_cell.length_c   1.000
_cell.angle_alpha   90.00
_cell.angle_beta   90.00
_cell.angle_gamma   90.00
#
_symmetry.space_group_name_H-M   'P 1'
#
loop_
_entity.id
_entity.type
_entity.pdbx_description
1 polymer ?
#
loop_
_entity_poly.entity_id
_entity_poly.type
_entity_poly.pdbx_seq_one_letter_code
_entity_poly.pdbx_strand_id
1 'polypeptide(L)'
;REKIGVMFGCMNYSTRVTLADGSTEKIGKIVNNKMDVKVLSYDPDSDRIVPRKIVNWFNNGPAEQFLQFTVEKSGGNGKSQFAATPNHLIRTPAGWTEAGDLNTGDRVLAAEPHLLSDQQFQVVLGSLMGDGNLSPNRRDRNGVRFRLGHGAKQAEYLQWKTALMGNIGHTVRENAKGASFVDFTPLPELAELQRAVYMGDGKKFFSEEYLKALTPLALAIWYMDDGSFTLRSRGLQERTAGGSGRIAICVEAMTEGTRVRLRDYLRDTHGLDVRLRSAGSAGKTVLVFSMAATAKFQELVAPYMAPSMEYKLLPRFRGRSTVRPQFVEPTQRLVPARILDVHVKPHTRSMNRFDIEVEGNHNYFVDGVMVHNSPETTTGGKALKFYASVRMDVRRIETLKDGTDAVGNRTRVKVVKNKVSPP
;
A
#
# COMPACT_ATOMS: atom_id res chain seq x y z
N ARG A 1 -33.34 -0.37 -19.76
CA ARG A 1 -33.28 1.01 -20.28
C ARG A 1 -32.41 1.82 -19.31
N GLU A 2 -31.14 2.04 -19.58
CA GLU A 2 -30.33 2.97 -18.75
C GLU A 2 -30.92 4.38 -18.89
N LYS A 3 -31.29 4.99 -17.76
CA LYS A 3 -31.90 6.31 -17.70
C LYS A 3 -30.89 7.33 -18.22
N ILE A 4 -31.21 7.98 -19.33
CA ILE A 4 -30.48 9.18 -19.77
C ILE A 4 -30.71 10.26 -18.70
N GLY A 5 -29.64 10.75 -18.07
CA GLY A 5 -29.72 11.73 -16.98
C GLY A 5 -29.69 11.14 -15.56
N VAL A 6 -29.23 9.90 -15.35
CA VAL A 6 -28.84 9.48 -13.99
C VAL A 6 -27.69 10.39 -13.56
N MET A 7 -27.95 11.27 -12.59
CA MET A 7 -26.88 11.96 -11.89
C MET A 7 -26.06 10.89 -11.17
N PHE A 8 -24.79 10.77 -11.58
CA PHE A 8 -23.82 9.92 -10.90
C PHE A 8 -23.72 10.36 -9.44
N GLY A 9 -23.39 9.42 -8.55
CA GLY A 9 -23.47 9.70 -7.13
C GLY A 9 -22.63 10.91 -6.72
N CYS A 10 -22.98 11.55 -5.61
CA CYS A 10 -22.41 12.83 -5.19
C CYS A 10 -21.98 12.79 -3.73
N MET A 11 -21.25 13.82 -3.31
CA MET A 11 -20.75 13.99 -1.96
C MET A 11 -21.58 14.97 -1.14
N ASN A 12 -21.57 14.79 0.18
CA ASN A 12 -22.05 15.79 1.11
C ASN A 12 -21.12 17.01 1.15
N TYR A 13 -21.67 18.20 1.44
CA TYR A 13 -20.92 19.47 1.54
C TYR A 13 -19.61 19.36 2.33
N SER A 14 -19.61 18.66 3.47
CA SER A 14 -18.46 18.61 4.37
C SER A 14 -17.35 17.65 3.94
N THR A 15 -17.59 16.80 2.94
CA THR A 15 -16.60 15.85 2.42
C THR A 15 -15.38 16.63 1.91
N ARG A 16 -14.19 16.24 2.38
CA ARG A 16 -12.94 16.97 2.08
C ARG A 16 -12.25 16.35 0.88
N VAL A 17 -12.05 17.12 -0.18
CA VAL A 17 -11.28 16.72 -1.37
C VAL A 17 -9.79 16.94 -1.11
N THR A 18 -8.95 15.99 -1.52
CA THR A 18 -7.49 16.12 -1.43
C THR A 18 -6.95 16.96 -2.58
N LEU A 19 -6.33 18.09 -2.25
CA LEU A 19 -5.75 19.02 -3.21
C LEU A 19 -4.32 18.60 -3.62
N ALA A 20 -3.82 19.15 -4.71
CA ALA A 20 -2.52 18.81 -5.28
C ALA A 20 -1.32 19.04 -4.35
N ASP A 21 -1.44 19.94 -3.39
CA ASP A 21 -0.42 20.25 -2.39
C ASP A 21 -0.49 19.34 -1.14
N GLY A 22 -1.40 18.36 -1.13
CA GLY A 22 -1.65 17.46 -0.01
C GLY A 22 -2.57 18.05 1.07
N SER A 23 -2.96 19.32 0.96
CA SER A 23 -4.01 19.90 1.82
C SER A 23 -5.39 19.37 1.42
N THR A 24 -6.42 19.72 2.19
CA THR A 24 -7.79 19.28 1.92
C THR A 24 -8.79 20.41 2.06
N GLU A 25 -9.81 20.43 1.22
CA GLU A 25 -10.88 21.45 1.25
C GLU A 25 -12.27 20.82 1.06
N LYS A 26 -13.29 21.39 1.68
CA LYS A 26 -14.68 20.92 1.57
C LYS A 26 -15.18 21.02 0.14
N ILE A 27 -15.72 19.93 -0.40
CA ILE A 27 -16.24 19.88 -1.76
C ILE A 27 -17.32 20.94 -2.00
N GLY A 28 -18.18 21.19 -1.01
CA GLY A 28 -19.20 22.22 -1.15
C GLY A 28 -18.65 23.63 -1.26
N LYS A 29 -17.50 23.91 -0.63
CA LYS A 29 -16.79 25.20 -0.78
C LYS A 29 -16.12 25.30 -2.15
N ILE A 30 -15.50 24.22 -2.62
CA ILE A 30 -14.88 24.13 -3.96
C ILE A 30 -15.92 24.41 -5.03
N VAL A 31 -17.08 23.76 -4.95
CA VAL A 31 -18.17 23.89 -5.93
C VAL A 31 -18.83 25.26 -5.87
N ASN A 32 -19.23 25.74 -4.70
CA ASN A 32 -19.96 27.01 -4.59
C ASN A 32 -19.15 28.21 -5.06
N ASN A 33 -17.83 28.18 -4.82
CA ASN A 33 -16.93 29.26 -5.23
C ASN A 33 -16.27 29.01 -6.59
N LYS A 34 -16.55 27.87 -7.24
CA LYS A 34 -15.90 27.43 -8.49
C LYS A 34 -14.38 27.59 -8.43
N MET A 35 -13.78 27.05 -7.37
CA MET A 35 -12.36 27.25 -7.09
C MET A 35 -11.49 26.66 -8.22
N ASP A 36 -10.64 27.48 -8.83
CA ASP A 36 -9.64 27.05 -9.82
C ASP A 36 -8.42 26.45 -9.11
N VAL A 37 -8.55 25.19 -8.71
CA VAL A 37 -7.53 24.42 -8.00
C VAL A 37 -7.27 23.08 -8.68
N LYS A 38 -6.10 22.50 -8.37
CA LYS A 38 -5.78 21.12 -8.76
C LYS A 38 -6.06 20.17 -7.60
N VAL A 39 -6.61 19.01 -7.92
CA VAL A 39 -6.87 17.90 -6.99
C VAL A 39 -5.95 16.74 -7.29
N LEU A 40 -5.68 15.89 -6.29
CA LEU A 40 -5.02 14.61 -6.57
C LEU A 40 -5.99 13.68 -7.29
N SER A 41 -5.46 12.97 -8.27
CA SER A 41 -6.16 11.99 -9.09
C SER A 41 -5.20 10.85 -9.43
N TYR A 42 -5.72 9.64 -9.58
CA TYR A 42 -4.95 8.48 -9.98
C TYR A 42 -4.94 8.34 -11.50
N ASP A 43 -3.74 8.21 -12.07
CA ASP A 43 -3.51 7.89 -13.46
C ASP A 43 -3.22 6.39 -13.63
N PRO A 44 -4.12 5.61 -14.26
CA PRO A 44 -3.94 4.18 -14.44
C PRO A 44 -2.81 3.82 -15.41
N ASP A 45 -2.44 4.71 -16.34
CA ASP A 45 -1.41 4.40 -17.35
C ASP A 45 -0.01 4.47 -16.75
N SER A 46 0.21 5.41 -15.83
CA SER A 46 1.49 5.59 -15.13
C SER A 46 1.55 4.96 -13.74
N ASP A 47 0.44 4.41 -13.24
CA ASP A 47 0.27 3.89 -11.87
C ASP A 47 0.70 4.92 -10.80
N ARG A 48 0.31 6.18 -11.00
CA ARG A 48 0.73 7.30 -10.14
C ARG A 48 -0.44 8.16 -9.72
N ILE A 49 -0.32 8.73 -8.53
CA ILE A 49 -1.20 9.79 -8.07
C ILE A 49 -0.61 11.12 -8.55
N VAL A 50 -1.37 11.82 -9.38
CA VAL A 50 -0.97 13.03 -10.12
C VAL A 50 -1.94 14.19 -9.88
N PRO A 51 -1.47 15.43 -9.91
CA PRO A 51 -2.34 16.60 -9.80
C PRO A 51 -3.08 16.85 -11.12
N ARG A 52 -4.41 17.01 -11.06
CA ARG A 52 -5.27 17.33 -12.20
C ARG A 52 -6.17 18.52 -11.89
N LYS A 53 -6.48 19.33 -12.92
CA LYS A 53 -7.38 20.48 -12.77
C LYS A 53 -8.82 20.02 -12.62
N ILE A 54 -9.59 20.78 -11.84
CA ILE A 54 -11.05 20.70 -11.87
C ILE A 54 -11.54 21.43 -13.12
N VAL A 55 -12.43 20.79 -13.88
CA VAL A 55 -12.98 21.37 -15.14
C VAL A 55 -14.46 21.72 -15.05
N ASN A 56 -15.23 21.05 -14.18
CA ASN A 56 -16.63 21.35 -13.92
C ASN A 56 -16.97 21.20 -12.43
N TRP A 57 -17.99 21.93 -11.96
CA TRP A 57 -18.46 21.95 -10.58
C TRP A 57 -19.98 21.77 -10.55
N PHE A 58 -20.46 20.79 -9.78
CA PHE A 58 -21.87 20.40 -9.78
C PHE A 58 -22.49 20.54 -8.39
N ASN A 59 -23.62 21.26 -8.34
CA ASN A 59 -24.54 21.27 -7.20
C ASN A 59 -25.87 20.68 -7.66
N ASN A 60 -26.06 19.40 -7.37
CA ASN A 60 -27.08 18.52 -7.94
C ASN A 60 -28.37 18.48 -7.10
N GLY A 61 -28.64 19.54 -6.33
CA GLY A 61 -29.80 19.63 -5.45
C GLY A 61 -29.76 18.63 -4.28
N PRO A 62 -30.86 18.51 -3.52
CA PRO A 62 -30.88 17.68 -2.30
C PRO A 62 -30.78 16.18 -2.61
N ALA A 63 -30.06 15.45 -1.77
CA ALA A 63 -30.10 13.99 -1.68
C ALA A 63 -31.23 13.53 -0.77
N GLU A 64 -31.79 12.35 -1.04
CA GLU A 64 -32.63 11.62 -0.09
C GLU A 64 -31.82 11.24 1.15
N GLN A 65 -30.63 10.68 0.96
CA GLN A 65 -29.72 10.30 2.03
C GLN A 65 -28.26 10.36 1.61
N PHE A 66 -27.38 10.44 2.61
CA PHE A 66 -25.94 10.20 2.48
C PHE A 66 -25.54 9.05 3.39
N LEU A 67 -24.63 8.21 2.93
CA LEU A 67 -23.94 7.22 3.76
C LEU A 67 -22.65 7.85 4.27
N GLN A 68 -22.45 7.83 5.58
CA GLN A 68 -21.22 8.28 6.23
C GLN A 68 -20.26 7.10 6.32
N PHE A 69 -19.06 7.27 5.76
CA PHE A 69 -17.99 6.29 5.84
C PHE A 69 -16.93 6.74 6.85
N THR A 70 -16.39 5.75 7.56
CA THR A 70 -15.13 5.85 8.29
C THR A 70 -14.21 4.73 7.80
N VAL A 71 -13.07 5.09 7.23
CA VAL A 71 -12.08 4.18 6.67
C VAL A 71 -10.79 4.29 7.47
N GLU A 72 -10.06 3.19 7.65
CA GLU A 72 -8.76 3.25 8.33
C GLU A 72 -7.74 4.06 7.51
N LYS A 73 -6.90 4.82 8.22
CA LYS A 73 -5.81 5.63 7.63
C LYS A 73 -4.56 5.47 8.47
N SER A 74 -3.38 5.61 7.87
CA SER A 74 -2.10 5.51 8.57
C SER A 74 -1.76 6.79 9.33
N GLY A 75 -2.04 7.94 8.70
CA GLY A 75 -1.74 9.27 9.20
C GLY A 75 -2.85 9.92 10.03
N GLY A 76 -2.52 11.05 10.66
CA GLY A 76 -3.46 11.90 11.39
C GLY A 76 -4.13 11.20 12.58
N ASN A 77 -5.46 11.33 12.65
CA ASN A 77 -6.27 10.63 13.66
C ASN A 77 -6.42 9.11 13.39
N GLY A 78 -5.86 8.62 12.28
CA GLY A 78 -5.94 7.22 11.86
C GLY A 78 -7.21 6.85 11.10
N LYS A 79 -8.01 7.83 10.69
CA LYS A 79 -9.29 7.63 10.01
C LYS A 79 -9.45 8.60 8.85
N SER A 80 -10.01 8.10 7.75
CA SER A 80 -10.55 8.91 6.67
C SER A 80 -12.07 8.93 6.77
N GLN A 81 -12.68 10.10 6.61
CA GLN A 81 -14.13 10.27 6.75
C GLN A 81 -14.73 11.08 5.61
N PHE A 82 -15.76 10.53 4.98
CA PHE A 82 -16.50 11.18 3.91
C PHE A 82 -17.95 10.71 3.91
N ALA A 83 -18.83 11.47 3.26
CA ALA A 83 -20.21 11.07 3.07
C ALA A 83 -20.62 11.19 1.60
N ALA A 84 -21.21 10.12 1.08
CA ALA A 84 -21.55 9.94 -0.33
C ALA A 84 -22.99 9.45 -0.49
N THR A 85 -23.62 9.71 -1.64
CA THR A 85 -24.91 9.09 -1.97
C THR A 85 -24.72 7.59 -2.25
N PRO A 86 -25.73 6.74 -2.03
CA PRO A 86 -25.59 5.29 -2.23
C PRO A 86 -25.07 4.89 -3.61
N ASN A 87 -25.47 5.58 -4.68
CA ASN A 87 -25.03 5.30 -6.04
C ASN A 87 -23.64 5.89 -6.41
N HIS A 88 -22.88 6.44 -5.46
CA HIS A 88 -21.56 6.99 -5.74
C HIS A 88 -20.53 5.85 -5.85
N LEU A 89 -19.73 5.86 -6.93
CA LEU A 89 -18.74 4.81 -7.17
C LEU A 89 -17.45 5.10 -6.39
N ILE A 90 -17.07 4.14 -5.55
CA ILE A 90 -15.83 4.15 -4.75
C ILE A 90 -14.91 3.05 -5.27
N ARG A 91 -13.61 3.32 -5.35
CA ARG A 91 -12.66 2.33 -5.84
C ARG A 91 -12.36 1.30 -4.75
N THR A 92 -12.55 0.03 -5.07
CA THR A 92 -12.17 -1.14 -4.26
C THR A 92 -11.06 -1.93 -4.96
N PRO A 93 -10.39 -2.88 -4.29
CA PRO A 93 -9.48 -3.82 -4.93
C PRO A 93 -10.14 -4.65 -6.06
N ALA A 94 -11.46 -4.87 -6.00
CA ALA A 94 -12.22 -5.63 -6.99
C ALA A 94 -12.71 -4.77 -8.17
N GLY A 95 -12.69 -3.45 -8.06
CA GLY A 95 -13.15 -2.54 -9.12
C GLY A 95 -13.87 -1.31 -8.57
N TRP A 96 -14.70 -0.68 -9.40
CA TRP A 96 -15.61 0.36 -8.95
C TRP A 96 -16.86 -0.26 -8.34
N THR A 97 -17.29 0.22 -7.18
CA THR A 97 -18.42 -0.33 -6.43
C THR A 97 -19.27 0.82 -5.89
N GLU A 98 -20.60 0.69 -5.96
CA GLU A 98 -21.51 1.70 -5.41
C GLU A 98 -21.38 1.76 -3.88
N ALA A 99 -21.42 2.96 -3.33
CA ALA A 99 -21.33 3.19 -1.89
C ALA A 99 -22.41 2.44 -1.10
N GLY A 100 -23.59 2.24 -1.68
CA GLY A 100 -24.70 1.49 -1.08
C GLY A 100 -24.43 0.00 -0.92
N ASP A 101 -23.49 -0.55 -1.69
CA ASP A 101 -23.13 -1.97 -1.65
C ASP A 101 -21.95 -2.26 -0.72
N LEU A 102 -21.31 -1.22 -0.18
CA LEU A 102 -20.16 -1.34 0.71
C LEU A 102 -20.59 -1.44 2.17
N ASN A 103 -19.96 -2.36 2.90
CA ASN A 103 -20.21 -2.64 4.29
C ASN A 103 -18.94 -2.51 5.15
N THR A 104 -19.14 -2.47 6.47
CA THR A 104 -18.02 -2.53 7.44
C THR A 104 -17.22 -3.82 7.22
N GLY A 105 -15.91 -3.70 7.15
CA GLY A 105 -14.99 -4.82 6.85
C GLY A 105 -14.55 -4.90 5.38
N ASP A 106 -15.31 -4.29 4.46
CA ASP A 106 -14.89 -4.20 3.05
C ASP A 106 -13.66 -3.30 2.91
N ARG A 107 -13.00 -3.35 1.75
CA ARG A 107 -11.78 -2.58 1.46
C ARG A 107 -11.99 -1.62 0.31
N VAL A 108 -11.54 -0.39 0.49
CA VAL A 108 -11.45 0.64 -0.53
C VAL A 108 -9.98 0.97 -0.83
N LEU A 109 -9.68 1.55 -1.98
CA LEU A 109 -8.34 2.03 -2.27
C LEU A 109 -8.17 3.47 -1.75
N ALA A 110 -7.13 3.67 -0.95
CA ALA A 110 -6.75 4.96 -0.42
C ALA A 110 -5.32 5.34 -0.84
N ALA A 111 -5.08 6.63 -1.03
CA ALA A 111 -3.75 7.20 -1.20
C ALA A 111 -3.03 7.24 0.15
N GLU A 112 -1.96 6.48 0.28
CA GLU A 112 -1.09 6.46 1.46
C GLU A 112 0.38 6.61 1.02
N PRO A 113 1.24 7.20 1.87
CA PRO A 113 2.65 7.34 1.57
C PRO A 113 3.35 5.98 1.64
N HIS A 114 4.09 5.64 0.59
CA HIS A 114 5.13 4.61 0.59
C HIS A 114 6.48 5.27 0.87
N LEU A 115 7.18 4.75 1.86
CA LEU A 115 8.41 5.33 2.42
C LEU A 115 9.65 4.48 2.18
N LEU A 116 9.47 3.18 1.95
CA LEU A 116 10.56 2.23 1.77
C LEU A 116 11.13 2.27 0.35
N SER A 117 12.45 2.33 0.26
CA SER A 117 13.15 1.99 -0.98
C SER A 117 13.17 0.47 -1.20
N ASP A 118 13.53 0.05 -2.41
CA ASP A 118 13.71 -1.38 -2.72
C ASP A 118 14.74 -2.03 -1.79
N GLN A 119 15.84 -1.34 -1.46
CA GLN A 119 16.84 -1.85 -0.52
C GLN A 119 16.24 -2.06 0.87
N GLN A 120 15.45 -1.11 1.34
CA GLN A 120 14.83 -1.18 2.67
C GLN A 120 13.77 -2.26 2.74
N PHE A 121 13.03 -2.45 1.64
CA PHE A 121 12.11 -3.58 1.52
C PHE A 121 12.86 -4.92 1.62
N GLN A 122 14.06 -5.04 1.03
CA GLN A 122 14.91 -6.23 1.18
C GLN A 122 15.44 -6.42 2.61
N VAL A 123 15.66 -5.32 3.36
CA VAL A 123 15.97 -5.40 4.80
C VAL A 123 14.79 -6.00 5.57
N VAL A 124 13.56 -5.58 5.25
CA VAL A 124 12.34 -6.15 5.84
C VAL A 124 12.21 -7.63 5.50
N LEU A 125 12.35 -8.01 4.22
CA LEU A 125 12.22 -9.41 3.79
C LEU A 125 13.27 -10.32 4.44
N GLY A 126 14.55 -9.92 4.45
CA GLY A 126 15.61 -10.69 5.08
C GLY A 126 15.42 -10.84 6.59
N SER A 127 15.03 -9.75 7.27
CA SER A 127 14.78 -9.78 8.71
C SER A 127 13.56 -10.63 9.07
N LEU A 128 12.53 -10.64 8.23
CA LEU A 128 11.35 -11.48 8.45
C LEU A 128 11.66 -12.96 8.34
N MET A 129 12.63 -13.37 7.53
CA MET A 129 13.09 -14.76 7.53
C MET A 129 13.83 -15.13 8.82
N GLY A 130 14.36 -14.13 9.54
CA GLY A 130 15.04 -14.28 10.82
C GLY A 130 14.22 -13.83 12.03
N ASP A 131 14.84 -13.03 12.89
CA ASP A 131 14.29 -12.56 14.17
C ASP A 131 13.29 -11.38 14.02
N GLY A 132 13.25 -10.75 12.85
CA GLY A 132 12.37 -9.61 12.57
C GLY A 132 10.90 -9.99 12.56
N ASN A 133 10.04 -9.06 12.99
CA ASN A 133 8.60 -9.30 13.09
C ASN A 133 7.78 -8.15 12.51
N LEU A 134 6.66 -8.49 11.86
CA LEU A 134 5.64 -7.52 11.48
C LEU A 134 4.47 -7.66 12.44
N SER A 135 4.00 -6.53 12.97
CA SER A 135 2.88 -6.52 13.91
C SER A 135 1.80 -5.55 13.44
N PRO A 136 0.52 -5.96 13.51
CA PRO A 136 -0.57 -5.07 13.15
C PRO A 136 -0.63 -3.89 14.12
N ASN A 137 -1.16 -2.78 13.63
CA ASN A 137 -1.44 -1.63 14.47
C ASN A 137 -2.63 -1.94 15.41
N ARG A 138 -2.43 -1.83 16.72
CA ARG A 138 -3.44 -2.17 17.75
C ARG A 138 -4.47 -1.06 18.03
N ARG A 139 -4.49 0.01 17.23
CA ARG A 139 -5.32 1.21 17.47
C ARG A 139 -6.33 1.48 16.35
N ASP A 140 -6.75 0.45 15.62
CA ASP A 140 -7.64 0.56 14.45
C ASP A 140 -7.19 1.62 13.44
N ARG A 141 -5.87 1.64 13.18
CA ARG A 141 -5.26 2.49 12.15
C ARG A 141 -4.61 1.60 11.11
N ASN A 142 -4.49 2.12 9.89
CA ASN A 142 -3.78 1.42 8.84
C ASN A 142 -2.28 1.27 9.18
N GLY A 143 -1.64 0.29 8.57
CA GLY A 143 -0.20 0.07 8.63
C GLY A 143 0.27 -0.96 9.67
N VAL A 144 1.52 -1.35 9.49
CA VAL A 144 2.16 -2.44 10.22
C VAL A 144 3.48 -1.95 10.80
N ARG A 145 3.73 -2.22 12.08
CA ARG A 145 5.04 -1.93 12.68
C ARG A 145 6.01 -3.06 12.34
N PHE A 146 7.12 -2.68 11.73
CA PHE A 146 8.30 -3.53 11.63
C PHE A 146 9.11 -3.45 12.92
N ARG A 147 9.51 -4.60 13.45
CA ARG A 147 10.21 -4.70 14.73
C ARG A 147 11.45 -5.57 14.59
N LEU A 148 12.53 -5.12 15.22
CA LEU A 148 13.81 -5.82 15.31
C LEU A 148 14.20 -5.94 16.78
N GLY A 149 14.91 -7.00 17.13
CA GLY A 149 15.45 -7.15 18.48
C GLY A 149 16.63 -8.11 18.51
N HIS A 150 17.68 -7.73 19.22
CA HIS A 150 18.88 -8.56 19.40
C HIS A 150 19.44 -8.43 20.81
N GLY A 151 20.14 -9.47 21.28
CA GLY A 151 20.82 -9.44 22.57
C GLY A 151 22.02 -8.48 22.58
N ALA A 152 22.54 -8.17 23.78
CA ALA A 152 23.63 -7.21 23.99
C ALA A 152 24.85 -7.41 23.07
N LYS A 153 25.23 -8.67 22.81
CA LYS A 153 26.39 -9.02 21.95
C LYS A 153 26.22 -8.63 20.48
N GLN A 154 24.99 -8.35 20.05
CA GLN A 154 24.63 -8.01 18.67
C GLN A 154 24.04 -6.59 18.58
N ALA A 155 24.26 -5.74 19.59
CA ALA A 155 23.79 -4.35 19.57
C ALA A 155 24.32 -3.57 18.36
N GLU A 156 25.60 -3.73 18.01
CA GLU A 156 26.20 -3.09 16.82
C GLU A 156 25.53 -3.55 15.51
N TYR A 157 25.16 -4.83 15.42
CA TYR A 157 24.42 -5.36 14.27
C TYR A 157 23.00 -4.79 14.19
N LEU A 158 22.31 -4.66 15.31
CA LEU A 158 21.00 -4.01 15.36
C LEU A 158 21.09 -2.53 14.94
N GLN A 159 22.12 -1.81 15.39
CA GLN A 159 22.38 -0.43 14.98
C GLN A 159 22.64 -0.34 13.47
N TRP A 160 23.41 -1.26 12.90
CA TRP A 160 23.64 -1.32 11.45
C TRP A 160 22.32 -1.52 10.67
N LYS A 161 21.46 -2.47 11.08
CA LYS A 161 20.13 -2.65 10.44
C LYS A 161 19.25 -1.41 10.59
N THR A 162 19.30 -0.75 11.75
CA THR A 162 18.53 0.46 12.02
C THR A 162 18.99 1.61 11.14
N ALA A 163 20.30 1.75 10.89
CA ALA A 163 20.85 2.77 10.00
C ALA A 163 20.41 2.59 8.54
N LEU A 164 20.23 1.34 8.06
CA LEU A 164 19.65 1.08 6.73
C LEU A 164 18.19 1.57 6.61
N MET A 165 17.51 1.74 7.74
CA MET A 165 16.13 2.21 7.85
C MET A 165 16.06 3.63 8.41
N GLY A 166 17.15 4.41 8.34
CA GLY A 166 17.33 5.66 9.08
C GLY A 166 16.36 6.80 8.74
N ASN A 167 15.71 6.78 7.57
CA ASN A 167 14.65 7.73 7.20
C ASN A 167 13.28 7.39 7.81
N ILE A 168 13.11 6.19 8.39
CA ILE A 168 11.85 5.77 9.01
C ILE A 168 11.89 6.07 10.51
N GLY A 169 10.87 6.79 10.98
CA GLY A 169 10.71 7.06 12.41
C GLY A 169 10.68 5.77 13.23
N HIS A 170 11.40 5.72 14.35
CA HIS A 170 11.48 4.54 15.19
C HIS A 170 11.77 4.89 16.65
N THR A 171 11.50 3.93 17.53
CA THR A 171 11.88 3.99 18.94
C THR A 171 12.80 2.83 19.28
N VAL A 172 13.83 3.09 20.07
CA VAL A 172 14.74 2.06 20.59
C VAL A 172 14.47 1.85 22.08
N ARG A 173 14.43 0.60 22.52
CA ARG A 173 14.23 0.22 23.93
C ARG A 173 15.21 -0.88 24.30
N GLU A 174 15.73 -0.82 25.52
CA GLU A 174 16.60 -1.87 26.05
C GLU A 174 15.94 -2.51 27.26
N ASN A 175 16.12 -3.82 27.42
CA ASN A 175 15.64 -4.53 28.60
C ASN A 175 16.76 -4.69 29.66
N ALA A 176 16.40 -5.17 30.85
CA ALA A 176 17.34 -5.38 31.95
C ALA A 176 18.48 -6.38 31.65
N LYS A 177 18.35 -7.20 30.60
CA LYS A 177 19.39 -8.14 30.14
C LYS A 177 20.30 -7.52 29.06
N GLY A 178 20.14 -6.24 28.74
CA GLY A 178 20.87 -5.53 27.69
C GLY A 178 20.47 -5.94 26.27
N ALA A 179 19.33 -6.62 26.08
CA ALA A 179 18.80 -6.82 24.73
C ALA A 179 18.08 -5.55 24.27
N SER A 180 18.37 -5.12 23.05
CA SER A 180 17.86 -3.89 22.47
C SER A 180 16.81 -4.24 21.41
N PHE A 181 15.77 -3.41 21.32
CA PHE A 181 14.61 -3.59 20.45
C PHE A 181 14.32 -2.29 19.72
N VAL A 182 14.02 -2.39 18.44
CA VAL A 182 13.69 -1.26 17.57
C VAL A 182 12.27 -1.47 17.05
N ASP A 183 11.42 -0.49 17.28
CA ASP A 183 10.05 -0.46 16.76
C ASP A 183 9.91 0.71 15.78
N PHE A 184 9.73 0.40 14.49
CA PHE A 184 9.46 1.41 13.47
C PHE A 184 8.00 1.88 13.53
N THR A 185 7.77 3.12 13.12
CA THR A 185 6.42 3.66 12.94
C THR A 185 5.63 2.79 11.96
N PRO A 186 4.30 2.65 12.13
CA PRO A 186 3.49 1.82 11.24
C PRO A 186 3.63 2.22 9.76
N LEU A 187 3.88 1.23 8.90
CA LEU A 187 4.02 1.40 7.45
C LEU A 187 2.86 0.71 6.72
N PRO A 188 2.04 1.43 5.93
CA PRO A 188 0.94 0.87 5.14
C PRO A 188 1.41 -0.14 4.10
N GLU A 189 2.55 0.12 3.44
CA GLU A 189 3.09 -0.77 2.40
C GLU A 189 3.44 -2.19 2.90
N LEU A 190 3.55 -2.39 4.22
CA LEU A 190 3.84 -3.70 4.83
C LEU A 190 2.58 -4.50 5.21
N ALA A 191 1.38 -3.95 5.01
CA ALA A 191 0.11 -4.57 5.44
C ALA A 191 -0.17 -5.91 4.74
N GLU A 192 -0.06 -5.95 3.41
CA GLU A 192 -0.27 -7.20 2.66
C GLU A 192 0.85 -8.21 2.95
N LEU A 193 2.09 -7.75 3.10
CA LEU A 193 3.21 -8.62 3.48
C LEU A 193 2.96 -9.28 4.85
N GLN A 194 2.48 -8.52 5.83
CA GLN A 194 2.14 -9.05 7.14
C GLN A 194 1.02 -10.09 7.05
N ARG A 195 -0.05 -9.82 6.29
CA ARG A 195 -1.12 -10.80 6.09
C ARG A 195 -0.60 -12.10 5.46
N ALA A 196 0.25 -11.98 4.45
CA ALA A 196 0.81 -13.13 3.74
C ALA A 196 1.77 -13.96 4.59
N VAL A 197 2.61 -13.32 5.41
CA VAL A 197 3.62 -14.01 6.21
C VAL A 197 3.02 -14.70 7.43
N TYR A 198 1.99 -14.13 8.05
CA TYR A 198 1.38 -14.65 9.28
C TYR A 198 0.02 -15.34 9.01
N MET A 199 -0.12 -15.98 7.84
CA MET A 199 -1.26 -16.85 7.54
C MET A 199 -1.19 -18.11 8.43
N GLY A 200 -1.94 -18.14 9.53
CA GLY A 200 -2.19 -19.37 10.30
C GLY A 200 -1.68 -19.38 11.74
N ASP A 201 -0.99 -20.48 12.10
CA ASP A 201 -0.76 -20.98 13.47
C ASP A 201 0.33 -20.25 14.28
N GLY A 202 0.80 -19.10 13.79
CA GLY A 202 1.87 -18.32 14.42
C GLY A 202 3.27 -18.62 13.88
N LYS A 203 3.43 -19.58 12.95
CA LYS A 203 4.67 -19.74 12.18
C LYS A 203 4.64 -18.89 10.90
N LYS A 204 5.83 -18.50 10.43
CA LYS A 204 6.00 -17.67 9.24
C LYS A 204 5.83 -18.53 7.97
N PHE A 205 4.96 -18.09 7.09
CA PHE A 205 4.76 -18.64 5.76
C PHE A 205 5.43 -17.75 4.69
N PHE A 206 6.24 -18.35 3.82
CA PHE A 206 6.84 -17.64 2.67
C PHE A 206 6.43 -18.33 1.38
N SER A 207 5.70 -17.63 0.51
CA SER A 207 5.30 -18.11 -0.82
C SER A 207 6.50 -18.24 -1.77
N GLU A 208 6.30 -18.84 -2.94
CA GLU A 208 7.35 -18.84 -3.97
C GLU A 208 7.69 -17.44 -4.46
N GLU A 209 6.69 -16.56 -4.60
CA GLU A 209 6.90 -15.17 -4.98
C GLU A 209 7.77 -14.42 -3.96
N TYR A 210 7.54 -14.65 -2.66
CA TYR A 210 8.37 -14.10 -1.60
C TYR A 210 9.84 -14.51 -1.79
N LEU A 211 10.09 -15.81 -2.01
CA LEU A 211 11.45 -16.33 -2.18
C LEU A 211 12.11 -15.84 -3.47
N LYS A 212 11.36 -15.75 -4.57
CA LYS A 212 11.83 -15.21 -5.85
C LYS A 212 12.19 -13.73 -5.76
N ALA A 213 11.54 -12.97 -4.88
CA ALA A 213 11.84 -11.55 -4.65
C ALA A 213 13.11 -11.30 -3.81
N LEU A 214 13.73 -12.34 -3.22
CA LEU A 214 14.89 -12.19 -2.36
C LEU A 214 16.15 -11.83 -3.16
N THR A 215 16.75 -10.72 -2.78
CA THR A 215 18.09 -10.31 -3.24
C THR A 215 19.19 -10.90 -2.35
N PRO A 216 20.46 -10.87 -2.80
CA PRO A 216 21.59 -11.25 -1.95
C PRO A 216 21.65 -10.49 -0.61
N LEU A 217 21.17 -9.24 -0.55
CA LEU A 217 21.05 -8.48 0.70
C LEU A 217 20.07 -9.12 1.69
N ALA A 218 18.89 -9.52 1.22
CA ALA A 218 17.91 -10.18 2.07
C ALA A 218 18.43 -11.53 2.59
N LEU A 219 19.12 -12.30 1.73
CA LEU A 219 19.77 -13.56 2.12
C LEU A 219 20.90 -13.34 3.13
N ALA A 220 21.69 -12.27 2.97
CA ALA A 220 22.73 -11.91 3.94
C ALA A 220 22.14 -11.55 5.30
N ILE A 221 21.05 -10.78 5.34
CA ILE A 221 20.37 -10.40 6.57
C ILE A 221 19.78 -11.63 7.26
N TRP A 222 19.09 -12.50 6.52
CA TRP A 222 18.59 -13.75 7.06
C TRP A 222 19.72 -14.62 7.65
N TYR A 223 20.84 -14.73 6.94
CA TYR A 223 22.03 -15.44 7.41
C TYR A 223 22.66 -14.80 8.67
N MET A 224 22.67 -13.47 8.75
CA MET A 224 23.15 -12.77 9.93
C MET A 224 22.24 -12.95 11.14
N ASP A 225 20.93 -13.04 10.96
CA ASP A 225 19.98 -13.29 12.03
C ASP A 225 20.11 -14.74 12.55
N ASP A 226 19.78 -15.72 11.71
CA ASP A 226 19.59 -17.12 12.15
C ASP A 226 20.72 -18.08 11.77
N GLY A 227 21.71 -17.61 11.00
CA GLY A 227 22.80 -18.42 10.52
C GLY A 227 23.88 -18.66 11.57
N SER A 228 24.35 -19.90 11.63
CA SER A 228 25.55 -20.30 12.38
C SER A 228 26.62 -20.81 11.42
N PHE A 229 27.89 -20.52 11.74
CA PHE A 229 29.03 -20.95 10.95
C PHE A 229 30.04 -21.67 11.85
N THR A 230 30.35 -22.91 11.50
CA THR A 230 31.42 -23.67 12.16
C THR A 230 32.61 -23.77 11.23
N LEU A 231 33.71 -23.08 11.58
CA LEU A 231 34.98 -23.22 10.89
C LEU A 231 35.63 -24.56 11.26
N ARG A 232 35.94 -25.40 10.27
CA ARG A 232 36.57 -26.73 10.47
C ARG A 232 38.06 -26.73 10.20
N SER A 233 38.54 -25.92 9.26
CA SER A 233 39.96 -25.71 9.01
C SER A 233 40.20 -24.25 8.68
N ARG A 234 41.28 -23.66 9.23
CA ARG A 234 41.74 -22.31 8.84
C ARG A 234 42.44 -22.30 7.48
N GLY A 235 42.67 -23.46 6.89
CA GLY A 235 43.33 -23.58 5.60
C GLY A 235 44.85 -23.56 5.65
N LEU A 236 45.42 -24.04 6.76
CA LEU A 236 46.87 -24.21 6.94
C LEU A 236 47.44 -25.39 6.13
N GLN A 237 46.60 -26.33 5.72
CA GLN A 237 46.97 -27.44 4.83
C GLN A 237 46.51 -27.11 3.41
N GLU A 238 47.32 -27.45 2.41
CA GLU A 238 47.07 -27.23 0.97
C GLU A 238 45.66 -27.69 0.56
N ARG A 239 45.25 -28.90 1.00
CA ARG A 239 43.89 -29.44 0.79
C ARG A 239 42.73 -28.62 1.39
N THR A 240 43.03 -27.69 2.28
CA THR A 240 42.05 -26.80 2.93
C THR A 240 42.36 -25.32 2.68
N ALA A 241 43.28 -25.00 1.76
CA ALA A 241 43.74 -23.64 1.51
C ALA A 241 42.56 -22.67 1.37
N GLY A 242 42.60 -21.56 2.13
CA GLY A 242 41.52 -20.58 2.22
C GLY A 242 40.39 -20.93 3.21
N GLY A 243 40.51 -22.03 3.96
CA GLY A 243 39.62 -22.44 5.04
C GLY A 243 38.42 -23.28 4.57
N SER A 244 37.90 -24.08 5.49
CA SER A 244 36.66 -24.85 5.30
C SER A 244 35.76 -24.71 6.50
N GLY A 245 34.45 -24.74 6.27
CA GLY A 245 33.46 -24.65 7.32
C GLY A 245 32.09 -25.05 6.83
N ARG A 246 31.10 -24.95 7.71
CA ARG A 246 29.73 -25.35 7.40
C ARG A 246 28.73 -24.34 7.95
N ILE A 247 27.79 -23.94 7.10
CA ILE A 247 26.62 -23.17 7.51
C ILE A 247 25.51 -24.10 8.00
N ALA A 248 24.87 -23.70 9.10
CA ALA A 248 23.55 -24.18 9.50
C ALA A 248 22.66 -22.99 9.86
N ILE A 249 21.47 -22.89 9.28
CA ILE A 249 20.50 -21.80 9.54
C ILE A 249 19.26 -22.38 10.22
N CYS A 250 18.86 -21.80 11.36
CA CYS A 250 17.63 -22.18 12.05
C CYS A 250 16.41 -21.78 11.21
N VAL A 251 15.45 -22.70 11.04
CA VAL A 251 14.20 -22.46 10.30
C VAL A 251 12.96 -22.88 11.09
N GLU A 252 13.11 -23.00 12.42
CA GLU A 252 12.04 -23.51 13.28
C GLU A 252 10.81 -22.57 13.32
N ALA A 253 11.03 -21.27 13.18
CA ALA A 253 9.97 -20.26 13.14
C ALA A 253 9.10 -20.32 11.86
N MET A 254 9.50 -21.11 10.86
CA MET A 254 8.80 -21.24 9.58
C MET A 254 7.90 -22.48 9.56
N THR A 255 6.81 -22.43 8.79
CA THR A 255 5.95 -23.60 8.53
C THR A 255 6.72 -24.71 7.81
N GLU A 256 6.27 -25.97 7.94
CA GLU A 256 6.93 -27.10 7.28
C GLU A 256 6.99 -26.95 5.76
N GLY A 257 5.87 -26.54 5.13
CA GLY A 257 5.81 -26.27 3.69
C GLY A 257 6.79 -25.17 3.27
N THR A 258 6.97 -24.13 4.08
CA THR A 258 7.98 -23.09 3.83
C THR A 258 9.40 -23.62 3.93
N ARG A 259 9.72 -24.51 4.89
CA ARG A 259 11.06 -25.10 5.03
C ARG A 259 11.44 -25.91 3.78
N VAL A 260 10.50 -26.70 3.26
CA VAL A 260 10.67 -27.47 2.02
C VAL A 260 10.89 -26.53 0.83
N ARG A 261 9.99 -25.56 0.64
CA ARG A 261 10.09 -24.57 -0.45
C ARG A 261 11.39 -23.77 -0.42
N LEU A 262 11.87 -23.39 0.77
CA LEU A 262 13.13 -22.67 0.95
C LEU A 262 14.34 -23.53 0.61
N ARG A 263 14.34 -24.82 1.01
CA ARG A 263 15.38 -25.78 0.60
C ARG A 263 15.46 -25.88 -0.92
N ASP A 264 14.31 -26.03 -1.57
CA ASP A 264 14.23 -26.24 -3.02
C ASP A 264 14.60 -24.94 -3.77
N TYR A 265 14.12 -23.78 -3.31
CA TYR A 265 14.57 -22.47 -3.82
C TYR A 265 16.09 -22.32 -3.78
N LEU A 266 16.76 -22.64 -2.67
CA LEU A 266 18.22 -22.54 -2.55
C LEU A 266 18.94 -23.53 -3.47
N ARG A 267 18.39 -24.73 -3.67
CA ARG A 267 18.94 -25.73 -4.61
C ARG A 267 18.78 -25.28 -6.06
N ASP A 268 17.57 -24.91 -6.45
CA ASP A 268 17.20 -24.72 -7.84
C ASP A 268 17.63 -23.35 -8.36
N THR A 269 17.45 -22.30 -7.55
CA THR A 269 17.77 -20.92 -7.96
C THR A 269 19.26 -20.61 -7.76
N HIS A 270 19.86 -21.09 -6.67
CA HIS A 270 21.25 -20.75 -6.31
C HIS A 270 22.24 -21.90 -6.51
N GLY A 271 21.79 -23.10 -6.88
CA GLY A 271 22.66 -24.27 -7.06
C GLY A 271 23.37 -24.67 -5.76
N LEU A 272 22.69 -24.57 -4.61
CA LEU A 272 23.26 -24.83 -3.30
C LEU A 272 22.82 -26.19 -2.77
N ASP A 273 23.77 -27.10 -2.54
CA ASP A 273 23.50 -28.36 -1.85
C ASP A 273 23.20 -28.11 -0.37
N VAL A 274 21.90 -27.98 -0.08
CA VAL A 274 21.33 -27.77 1.25
C VAL A 274 20.35 -28.88 1.62
N ARG A 275 20.26 -29.23 2.90
CA ARG A 275 19.29 -30.22 3.39
C ARG A 275 18.72 -29.82 4.74
N LEU A 276 17.48 -30.22 5.00
CA LEU A 276 16.84 -30.07 6.31
C LEU A 276 17.36 -31.17 7.26
N ARG A 277 17.60 -30.81 8.52
CA ARG A 277 18.00 -31.74 9.58
C ARG A 277 17.47 -31.25 10.92
N SER A 278 17.16 -32.16 11.84
CA SER A 278 17.00 -31.82 13.26
C SER A 278 18.36 -31.65 13.93
N ALA A 279 18.55 -30.57 14.70
CA ALA A 279 19.80 -30.27 15.38
C ALA A 279 19.59 -29.76 16.82
N GLY A 280 20.59 -30.02 17.67
CA GLY A 280 20.57 -29.65 19.08
C GLY A 280 19.68 -30.56 19.94
N SER A 281 19.74 -30.39 21.26
CA SER A 281 18.94 -31.17 22.23
C SER A 281 17.44 -30.93 22.08
N ALA A 282 17.05 -29.72 21.68
CA ALA A 282 15.65 -29.37 21.40
C ALA A 282 15.15 -29.88 20.04
N GLY A 283 15.98 -30.54 19.24
CA GLY A 283 15.57 -31.10 17.94
C GLY A 283 15.12 -30.09 16.90
N LYS A 284 15.55 -28.82 17.01
CA LYS A 284 15.14 -27.73 16.11
C LYS A 284 15.49 -28.03 14.67
N THR A 285 14.63 -27.61 13.74
CA THR A 285 14.86 -27.80 12.31
C THR A 285 15.86 -26.76 11.78
N VAL A 286 16.91 -27.24 11.12
CA VAL A 286 17.95 -26.41 10.52
C VAL A 286 18.17 -26.76 9.05
N LEU A 287 18.47 -25.75 8.22
CA LEU A 287 19.03 -25.93 6.89
C LEU A 287 20.55 -26.05 7.00
N VAL A 288 21.11 -27.15 6.50
CA VAL A 288 22.53 -27.44 6.59
C VAL A 288 23.13 -27.49 5.19
N PHE A 289 24.16 -26.69 4.97
CA PHE A 289 24.85 -26.55 3.69
C PHE A 289 26.00 -27.56 3.60
N SER A 290 26.34 -28.02 2.40
CA SER A 290 27.61 -28.71 2.16
C SER A 290 28.80 -27.74 2.25
N MET A 291 30.05 -28.24 2.21
CA MET A 291 31.22 -27.36 2.23
C MET A 291 31.29 -26.48 0.97
N ALA A 292 30.99 -27.05 -0.21
CA ALA A 292 30.94 -26.31 -1.47
C ALA A 292 29.80 -25.29 -1.47
N ALA A 293 28.60 -25.69 -1.03
CA ALA A 293 27.45 -24.78 -0.92
C ALA A 293 27.70 -23.66 0.11
N THR A 294 28.42 -23.94 1.20
CA THR A 294 28.83 -22.93 2.19
C THR A 294 29.71 -21.87 1.56
N ALA A 295 30.75 -22.27 0.81
CA ALA A 295 31.64 -21.32 0.15
C ALA A 295 30.89 -20.47 -0.89
N LYS A 296 30.06 -21.11 -1.73
CA LYS A 296 29.27 -20.43 -2.77
C LYS A 296 28.26 -19.45 -2.18
N PHE A 297 27.54 -19.84 -1.13
CA PHE A 297 26.60 -18.96 -0.45
C PHE A 297 27.31 -17.79 0.23
N GLN A 298 28.43 -18.02 0.92
CA GLN A 298 29.18 -16.94 1.56
C GLN A 298 29.76 -15.95 0.56
N GLU A 299 30.22 -16.42 -0.60
CA GLU A 299 30.65 -15.53 -1.69
C GLU A 299 29.51 -14.61 -2.17
N LEU A 300 28.30 -15.16 -2.31
CA LEU A 300 27.11 -14.41 -2.69
C LEU A 300 26.74 -13.32 -1.66
N VAL A 301 26.77 -13.64 -0.37
CA VAL A 301 26.30 -12.72 0.68
C VAL A 301 27.39 -11.80 1.24
N ALA A 302 28.67 -12.12 1.05
CA ALA A 302 29.79 -11.36 1.63
C ALA A 302 29.76 -9.85 1.35
N PRO A 303 29.40 -9.37 0.14
CA PRO A 303 29.29 -7.93 -0.12
C PRO A 303 28.19 -7.23 0.68
N TYR A 304 27.27 -7.99 1.28
CA TYR A 304 26.07 -7.48 1.95
C TYR A 304 26.06 -7.69 3.47
N MET A 305 27.17 -8.19 4.04
CA MET A 305 27.29 -8.48 5.47
C MET A 305 27.55 -7.21 6.28
N ALA A 306 26.99 -7.13 7.49
CA ALA A 306 27.37 -6.13 8.47
C ALA A 306 28.81 -6.37 8.95
N PRO A 307 29.65 -5.33 9.12
CA PRO A 307 31.03 -5.48 9.57
C PRO A 307 31.16 -6.30 10.87
N SER A 308 30.28 -6.05 11.85
CA SER A 308 30.24 -6.76 13.14
C SER A 308 29.88 -8.25 13.03
N MET A 309 29.39 -8.71 11.88
CA MET A 309 28.91 -10.08 11.66
C MET A 309 29.80 -10.88 10.69
N GLU A 310 30.89 -10.29 10.18
CA GLU A 310 31.80 -10.96 9.24
C GLU A 310 32.54 -12.16 9.84
N TYR A 311 32.55 -12.33 11.16
CA TYR A 311 33.04 -13.55 11.81
C TYR A 311 32.29 -14.81 11.35
N LYS A 312 31.05 -14.66 10.86
CA LYS A 312 30.25 -15.73 10.24
C LYS A 312 30.72 -16.11 8.83
N LEU A 313 31.69 -15.40 8.25
CA LEU A 313 32.27 -15.74 6.96
C LEU A 313 33.60 -16.51 7.13
N LEU A 314 33.93 -17.30 6.11
CA LEU A 314 35.29 -17.76 5.85
C LEU A 314 36.22 -16.54 5.77
N PRO A 315 37.44 -16.61 6.34
CA PRO A 315 38.36 -15.47 6.40
C PRO A 315 38.57 -14.74 5.06
N ARG A 316 38.65 -15.48 3.94
CA ARG A 316 38.87 -14.94 2.59
C ARG A 316 37.73 -14.06 2.03
N PHE A 317 36.54 -14.10 2.65
CA PHE A 317 35.37 -13.33 2.22
C PHE A 317 35.10 -12.11 3.11
N ARG A 318 35.86 -11.91 4.18
CA ARG A 318 35.72 -10.76 5.09
C ARG A 318 36.26 -9.48 4.45
N GLY A 319 35.80 -8.32 4.93
CA GLY A 319 36.18 -7.01 4.44
C GLY A 319 35.61 -6.62 3.08
N ARG A 320 34.59 -7.35 2.60
CA ARG A 320 33.97 -7.13 1.27
C ARG A 320 32.69 -6.32 1.30
N SER A 321 32.20 -5.94 2.49
CA SER A 321 30.92 -5.25 2.63
C SER A 321 30.89 -3.88 1.93
N THR A 322 29.90 -3.68 1.06
CA THR A 322 29.70 -2.44 0.31
C THR A 322 28.35 -1.77 0.62
N VAL A 323 27.56 -2.32 1.54
CA VAL A 323 26.21 -1.82 1.85
C VAL A 323 26.27 -0.38 2.35
N ARG A 324 25.48 0.49 1.73
CA ARG A 324 25.20 1.86 2.17
C ARG A 324 23.68 2.06 2.16
N PRO A 325 23.10 2.81 3.10
CA PRO A 325 21.67 3.11 3.09
C PRO A 325 21.26 3.81 1.79
N GLN A 326 20.17 3.35 1.18
CA GLN A 326 19.54 3.94 0.00
C GLN A 326 18.14 4.39 0.37
N PHE A 327 17.97 5.69 0.61
CA PHE A 327 16.69 6.29 0.92
C PHE A 327 16.03 6.84 -0.35
N VAL A 328 14.71 6.83 -0.38
CA VAL A 328 13.90 7.42 -1.46
C VAL A 328 12.94 8.43 -0.86
N GLU A 329 12.54 9.40 -1.68
CA GLU A 329 11.49 10.33 -1.29
C GLU A 329 10.15 9.60 -1.17
N PRO A 330 9.30 9.94 -0.19
CA PRO A 330 7.96 9.39 -0.06
C PRO A 330 7.14 9.54 -1.34
N THR A 331 6.51 8.46 -1.79
CA THR A 331 5.61 8.49 -2.94
C THR A 331 4.20 8.07 -2.53
N GLN A 332 3.18 8.76 -3.05
CA GLN A 332 1.80 8.37 -2.81
C GLN A 332 1.44 7.17 -3.69
N ARG A 333 0.93 6.10 -3.08
CA ARG A 333 0.46 4.90 -3.78
C ARG A 333 -0.92 4.51 -3.30
N LEU A 334 -1.64 3.76 -4.13
CA LEU A 334 -2.91 3.18 -3.75
C LEU A 334 -2.67 1.96 -2.86
N VAL A 335 -3.27 1.95 -1.67
CA VAL A 335 -3.27 0.80 -0.78
C VAL A 335 -4.70 0.42 -0.40
N PRO A 336 -5.02 -0.88 -0.25
CA PRO A 336 -6.29 -1.30 0.32
C PRO A 336 -6.41 -0.86 1.79
N ALA A 337 -7.51 -0.19 2.12
CA ALA A 337 -7.86 0.26 3.46
C ALA A 337 -9.26 -0.23 3.83
N ARG A 338 -9.42 -0.78 5.03
CA ARG A 338 -10.67 -1.32 5.55
C ARG A 338 -11.67 -0.23 5.94
N ILE A 339 -12.94 -0.42 5.59
CA ILE A 339 -14.06 0.34 6.10
C ILE A 339 -14.30 -0.08 7.56
N LEU A 340 -14.15 0.87 8.48
CA LEU A 340 -14.35 0.66 9.91
C LEU A 340 -15.81 0.83 10.33
N ASP A 341 -16.55 1.69 9.63
CA ASP A 341 -17.95 1.98 9.90
C ASP A 341 -18.62 2.59 8.66
N VAL A 342 -19.88 2.20 8.43
CA VAL A 342 -20.78 2.82 7.45
C VAL A 342 -22.20 2.88 8.02
N HIS A 343 -22.82 4.05 7.96
CA HIS A 343 -24.20 4.26 8.42
C HIS A 343 -24.88 5.40 7.66
N VAL A 344 -26.21 5.46 7.72
CA VAL A 344 -26.97 6.59 7.16
C VAL A 344 -26.66 7.86 7.98
N LYS A 345 -26.13 8.88 7.32
CA LYS A 345 -25.82 10.16 7.94
C LYS A 345 -27.13 10.86 8.37
N PRO A 346 -27.21 11.40 9.61
CA PRO A 346 -28.38 12.15 10.05
C PRO A 346 -28.69 13.33 9.10
N HIS A 347 -29.97 13.61 8.91
CA HIS A 347 -30.41 14.75 8.12
C HIS A 347 -29.88 16.06 8.70
N THR A 348 -29.34 16.92 7.84
CA THR A 348 -28.88 18.26 8.20
C THR A 348 -29.60 19.32 7.37
N ARG A 349 -29.47 20.60 7.74
CA ARG A 349 -30.12 21.70 6.99
C ARG A 349 -29.74 21.76 5.52
N SER A 350 -28.54 21.31 5.14
CA SER A 350 -28.10 21.24 3.75
C SER A 350 -27.86 19.78 3.36
N MET A 351 -28.78 19.25 2.55
CA MET A 351 -28.68 17.92 1.97
C MET A 351 -28.18 17.98 0.51
N ASN A 352 -27.64 19.11 0.06
CA ASN A 352 -27.23 19.24 -1.33
C ASN A 352 -26.09 18.29 -1.70
N ARG A 353 -26.19 17.76 -2.90
CA ARG A 353 -25.26 16.86 -3.57
C ARG A 353 -24.22 17.66 -4.32
N PHE A 354 -22.95 17.47 -3.98
CA PHE A 354 -21.83 18.15 -4.61
C PHE A 354 -20.95 17.16 -5.35
N ASP A 355 -20.47 17.55 -6.52
CA ASP A 355 -19.45 16.79 -7.24
C ASP A 355 -18.59 17.69 -8.11
N ILE A 356 -17.48 17.17 -8.59
CA ILE A 356 -16.51 17.86 -9.45
C ILE A 356 -16.14 16.97 -10.63
N GLU A 357 -15.78 17.55 -11.77
CA GLU A 357 -15.13 16.84 -12.88
C GLU A 357 -13.65 17.19 -12.92
N VAL A 358 -12.81 16.20 -13.21
CA VAL A 358 -11.35 16.31 -13.17
C VAL A 358 -10.81 16.03 -14.57
N GLU A 359 -9.84 16.83 -14.99
CA GLU A 359 -9.23 16.73 -16.32
C GLU A 359 -8.50 15.41 -16.53
N GLY A 360 -8.77 14.74 -17.66
CA GLY A 360 -8.05 13.55 -18.14
C GLY A 360 -8.32 12.26 -17.37
N ASN A 361 -8.61 12.36 -16.07
CA ASN A 361 -8.80 11.23 -15.19
C ASN A 361 -10.20 11.30 -14.55
N HIS A 362 -10.97 10.20 -14.62
CA HIS A 362 -12.33 10.14 -14.08
C HIS A 362 -12.41 9.81 -12.58
N ASN A 363 -11.48 10.35 -11.79
CA ASN A 363 -11.39 10.06 -10.36
C ASN A 363 -10.67 11.17 -9.59
N TYR A 364 -10.94 11.22 -8.29
CA TYR A 364 -10.25 12.08 -7.32
C TYR A 364 -10.24 11.42 -5.94
N PHE A 365 -9.62 12.07 -4.95
CA PHE A 365 -9.57 11.56 -3.59
C PHE A 365 -10.38 12.40 -2.62
N VAL A 366 -11.17 11.75 -1.76
CA VAL A 366 -11.87 12.36 -0.62
C VAL A 366 -11.27 11.85 0.68
N ASP A 367 -10.65 12.75 1.44
CA ASP A 367 -9.86 12.43 2.63
C ASP A 367 -8.88 11.26 2.42
N GLY A 368 -8.34 11.15 1.20
CA GLY A 368 -7.44 10.08 0.77
C GLY A 368 -8.11 8.84 0.16
N VAL A 369 -9.42 8.67 0.21
CA VAL A 369 -10.12 7.53 -0.44
C VAL A 369 -10.43 7.86 -1.89
N MET A 370 -10.12 6.94 -2.80
CA MET A 370 -10.32 7.14 -4.24
C MET A 370 -11.78 6.96 -4.62
N VAL A 371 -12.33 7.98 -5.27
CA VAL A 371 -13.73 8.05 -5.68
C VAL A 371 -13.84 8.45 -7.14
N HIS A 372 -14.94 8.05 -7.78
CA HIS A 372 -15.21 8.40 -9.15
C HIS A 372 -15.73 9.84 -9.23
N ASN A 373 -15.46 10.54 -10.33
CA ASN A 373 -16.09 11.83 -10.58
C ASN A 373 -17.49 11.66 -11.21
N SER A 374 -18.31 12.70 -11.37
CA SER A 374 -19.50 12.59 -12.21
C SER A 374 -19.09 12.72 -13.67
N PRO A 375 -19.07 11.66 -14.48
CA PRO A 375 -18.98 11.83 -15.91
C PRO A 375 -20.33 12.36 -16.37
N GLU A 376 -20.42 13.62 -16.78
CA GLU A 376 -21.43 13.97 -17.80
C GLU A 376 -21.02 13.44 -19.19
N THR A 377 -20.16 12.41 -19.23
CA THR A 377 -19.66 11.77 -20.43
C THR A 377 -20.74 10.87 -21.02
N THR A 378 -21.46 11.39 -22.02
CA THR A 378 -22.14 10.51 -22.96
C THR A 378 -21.07 9.86 -23.83
N THR A 379 -20.67 8.62 -23.51
CA THR A 379 -19.59 7.88 -24.20
C THR A 379 -19.76 7.94 -25.72
N GLY A 380 -18.71 8.24 -26.47
CA GLY A 380 -18.78 8.49 -27.93
C GLY A 380 -19.60 7.44 -28.71
N GLY A 381 -19.49 6.15 -28.40
CA GLY A 381 -20.29 5.12 -29.08
C GLY A 381 -21.78 5.08 -28.68
N LYS A 382 -22.15 5.62 -27.51
CA LYS A 382 -23.53 5.72 -26.99
C LYS A 382 -23.98 7.16 -26.77
N ALA A 383 -23.22 8.13 -27.29
CA ALA A 383 -23.48 9.53 -27.00
C ALA A 383 -24.81 9.89 -27.64
N LEU A 384 -25.67 10.61 -26.95
CA LEU A 384 -26.88 11.18 -27.53
C LEU A 384 -26.58 11.95 -28.82
N LYS A 385 -25.35 12.48 -28.96
CA LYS A 385 -24.82 13.05 -30.21
C LYS A 385 -24.94 12.09 -31.41
N PHE A 386 -24.83 10.78 -31.26
CA PHE A 386 -24.88 9.83 -32.38
C PHE A 386 -26.27 9.27 -32.62
N TYR A 387 -27.05 8.97 -31.57
CA TYR A 387 -28.37 8.35 -31.71
C TYR A 387 -29.53 9.32 -31.93
N ALA A 388 -29.44 10.58 -31.49
CA ALA A 388 -30.55 11.51 -31.69
C ALA A 388 -30.48 12.22 -33.04
N SER A 389 -31.59 12.16 -33.77
CA SER A 389 -31.83 13.00 -34.94
C SER A 389 -31.81 14.48 -34.58
N VAL A 390 -32.39 14.85 -33.43
CA VAL A 390 -32.43 16.23 -32.93
C VAL A 390 -32.00 16.27 -31.47
N ARG A 391 -31.09 17.18 -31.10
CA ARG A 391 -30.75 17.47 -29.69
C ARG A 391 -31.12 18.90 -29.34
N MET A 392 -31.78 19.03 -28.21
CA MET A 392 -32.22 20.30 -27.66
C MET A 392 -31.51 20.54 -26.33
N ASP A 393 -30.78 21.64 -26.22
CA ASP A 393 -30.30 22.18 -24.96
C ASP A 393 -31.44 23.00 -24.33
N VAL A 394 -31.92 22.58 -23.17
CA VAL A 394 -33.02 23.20 -22.45
C VAL A 394 -32.47 23.84 -21.18
N ARG A 395 -32.52 25.17 -21.11
CA ARG A 395 -32.04 25.93 -19.95
C ARG A 395 -33.17 26.77 -19.36
N ARG A 396 -33.35 26.70 -18.04
CA ARG A 396 -34.26 27.58 -17.31
C ARG A 396 -33.73 29.02 -17.38
N ILE A 397 -34.57 29.94 -17.83
CA ILE A 397 -34.28 31.38 -17.84
C ILE A 397 -34.82 31.99 -16.54
N GLU A 398 -36.09 31.72 -16.24
CA GLU A 398 -36.82 32.41 -15.18
C GLU A 398 -37.87 31.49 -14.55
N THR A 399 -38.22 31.76 -13.29
CA THR A 399 -39.34 31.12 -12.59
C THR A 399 -40.57 31.98 -12.77
N LEU A 400 -41.62 31.43 -13.39
CA LEU A 400 -42.91 32.09 -13.49
C LEU A 400 -43.58 32.00 -12.12
N LYS A 401 -44.02 33.15 -11.61
CA LYS A 401 -44.72 33.27 -10.33
C LYS A 401 -46.08 33.90 -10.55
N ASP A 402 -47.06 33.43 -9.80
CA ASP A 402 -48.34 34.10 -9.62
C ASP A 402 -48.44 34.51 -8.14
N GLY A 403 -48.31 35.81 -7.88
CA GLY A 403 -48.09 36.33 -6.53
C GLY A 403 -46.82 35.76 -5.88
N THR A 404 -46.99 35.03 -4.78
CA THR A 404 -45.90 34.37 -4.04
C THR A 404 -45.57 32.97 -4.57
N ASP A 405 -46.45 32.38 -5.36
CA ASP A 405 -46.40 30.95 -5.68
C ASP A 405 -45.71 30.73 -7.02
N ALA A 406 -44.75 29.80 -7.04
CA ALA A 406 -44.04 29.43 -8.26
C ALA A 406 -44.95 28.52 -9.12
N VAL A 407 -45.56 29.10 -10.15
CA VAL A 407 -46.49 28.39 -11.05
C VAL A 407 -45.80 27.69 -12.22
N GLY A 408 -44.56 28.08 -12.56
CA GLY A 408 -43.87 27.45 -13.69
C GLY A 408 -42.47 27.96 -13.97
N ASN A 409 -41.94 27.56 -15.13
CA ASN A 409 -40.60 27.91 -15.58
C ASN A 409 -40.62 28.41 -17.02
N ARG A 410 -40.01 29.57 -17.27
CA ARG A 410 -39.67 30.00 -18.63
C ARG A 410 -38.35 29.35 -19.01
N THR A 411 -38.37 28.49 -20.01
CA THR A 411 -37.18 27.77 -20.49
C THR A 411 -36.80 28.19 -21.89
N ARG A 412 -35.50 28.39 -22.13
CA ARG A 412 -34.94 28.46 -23.47
C ARG A 412 -34.72 27.05 -23.99
N VAL A 413 -35.19 26.78 -25.19
CA VAL A 413 -34.85 25.56 -25.93
C VAL A 413 -34.00 25.96 -27.12
N LYS A 414 -32.79 25.41 -27.24
CA LYS A 414 -31.91 25.59 -28.39
C LYS A 414 -31.67 24.24 -29.04
N VAL A 415 -31.96 24.12 -30.33
CA VAL A 415 -31.52 22.96 -31.11
C VAL A 415 -30.01 23.06 -31.29
N VAL A 416 -29.27 22.21 -30.59
CA VAL A 416 -27.79 22.13 -30.68
C VAL A 416 -27.35 21.11 -31.72
N LYS A 417 -28.29 20.30 -32.24
CA LYS A 417 -28.05 19.34 -33.32
C LYS A 417 -29.37 19.04 -34.05
N ASN A 418 -29.35 19.06 -35.38
CA ASN A 418 -30.43 18.55 -36.21
C ASN A 418 -29.82 17.73 -37.37
N LYS A 419 -30.22 16.46 -37.51
CA LYS A 419 -29.87 15.55 -38.61
C LYS A 419 -31.02 15.37 -39.61
N VAL A 420 -32.15 16.03 -39.38
CA VAL A 420 -33.34 15.96 -40.23
C VAL A 420 -33.27 17.11 -41.24
N SER A 421 -33.47 16.80 -42.51
CA SER A 421 -33.59 17.80 -43.58
C SER A 421 -34.76 18.76 -43.26
N PRO A 422 -34.66 20.06 -43.62
CA PRO A 422 -35.80 20.96 -43.56
C PRO A 422 -36.98 20.38 -44.34
N PRO A 423 -38.23 20.52 -43.85
CA PRO A 423 -39.43 20.01 -44.51
C PRO A 423 -39.65 20.61 -45.91
#